data_AF-A0A1H2UUW4-F1
#
_entry.id   AF-A0A1H2UUW4-F1
#
_cell.length_a   1.000
_cell.length_b   1.000
_cell.length_c   1.000
_cell.angle_alpha   90.00
_cell.angle_beta   90.00
_cell.angle_gamma   90.00
#
_symmetry.space_group_name_H-M   'P 1'
#
loop_
_entity.id
_entity.type
_entity.pdbx_description
1 polymer ?
#
loop_
_entity_poly.entity_id
_entity_poly.type
_entity_poly.pdbx_seq_one_letter_code
_entity_poly.pdbx_strand_id
1 'polypeptide(L)'
;MRKVVLALMALGLITVSCSKDDEPSKKCDTCDSSEGTKVEICDLGNGKYELTLGGVATQELTAEQLGNMSPEEYAQEVCNSL
;
A
#
# COMPACT_ATOMS: atom_id res chain seq x y z
N MET A 1 50.43 19.14 7.46
CA MET A 1 49.07 19.06 8.04
C MET A 1 48.06 19.09 6.92
N ARG A 2 47.25 18.04 6.77
CA ARG A 2 45.89 18.05 6.20
C ARG A 2 45.31 16.68 6.55
N LYS A 3 44.56 16.67 7.65
CA LYS A 3 43.79 15.53 8.15
C LYS A 3 42.48 15.56 7.37
N VAL A 4 42.13 14.47 6.70
CA VAL A 4 40.71 14.17 6.41
C VAL A 4 40.54 12.68 6.64
N VAL A 5 40.16 12.39 7.89
CA VAL A 5 39.43 11.20 8.30
C VAL A 5 38.02 11.34 7.75
N LEU A 6 37.47 10.31 7.12
CA LEU A 6 36.03 10.03 6.95
C LEU A 6 35.93 8.84 5.99
N ALA A 7 35.08 7.84 6.13
CA ALA A 7 34.36 7.21 7.23
C ALA A 7 33.69 6.01 6.55
N LEU A 8 33.57 4.89 7.26
CA LEU A 8 32.80 3.74 6.81
C LEU A 8 31.35 4.15 6.51
N MET A 9 30.78 3.67 5.40
CA MET A 9 29.36 3.37 5.33
C MET A 9 29.13 2.09 4.53
N ALA A 10 28.80 1.04 5.27
CA ALA A 10 28.06 -0.10 4.76
C ALA A 10 26.64 0.36 4.42
N LEU A 11 26.22 0.20 3.17
CA LEU A 11 24.80 0.07 2.84
C LEU A 11 24.56 -1.44 2.75
N GLY A 12 23.96 -2.12 3.73
CA GLY A 12 22.70 -1.74 4.37
C GLY A 12 21.59 -2.41 3.60
N LEU A 13 21.41 -3.72 3.86
CA LEU A 13 20.30 -4.54 3.38
C LEU A 13 18.99 -3.84 3.76
N ILE A 14 18.26 -3.34 2.75
CA ILE A 14 16.91 -2.80 2.96
C ILE A 14 15.93 -3.96 2.78
N THR A 15 15.90 -4.83 3.77
CA THR A 15 14.72 -5.63 4.06
C THR A 15 13.85 -4.85 5.05
N VAL A 16 12.54 -5.02 4.91
CA VAL A 16 11.46 -4.73 5.88
C VAL A 16 10.73 -3.37 5.74
N SER A 17 9.48 -3.50 5.27
CA SER A 17 8.22 -2.86 5.68
C SER A 17 8.09 -1.35 5.90
N CYS A 18 7.02 -0.83 5.30
CA CYS A 18 6.10 0.20 5.79
C CYS A 18 6.73 1.36 6.58
N SER A 19 6.87 2.51 5.93
CA SER A 19 6.00 3.67 6.21
C SER A 19 6.50 4.93 5.52
N LYS A 20 5.53 5.71 5.04
CA LYS A 20 5.58 7.18 4.93
C LYS A 20 6.19 7.75 3.65
N ASP A 21 5.50 7.52 2.54
CA ASP A 21 5.60 8.42 1.39
C ASP A 21 4.64 9.60 1.60
N ASP A 22 5.24 10.78 1.74
CA ASP A 22 4.64 12.13 1.73
C ASP A 22 4.09 12.46 0.32
N GLU A 23 3.21 11.62 -0.21
CA GLU A 23 2.39 11.93 -1.38
C GLU A 23 1.05 12.49 -0.91
N PRO A 24 0.35 13.36 -1.69
CA PRO A 24 -0.98 13.86 -1.33
C PRO A 24 -1.85 12.65 -1.01
N SER A 25 -2.08 12.44 0.29
CA SER A 25 -2.40 11.14 0.85
C SER A 25 -3.68 10.60 0.22
N LYS A 26 -3.53 9.73 -0.78
CA LYS A 26 -4.61 8.91 -1.31
C LYS A 26 -5.25 8.25 -0.10
N LYS A 27 -6.57 8.42 0.05
CA LYS A 27 -7.28 7.76 1.14
C LYS A 27 -7.32 6.28 0.81
N CYS A 28 -6.52 5.50 1.54
CA CYS A 28 -6.43 4.07 1.38
C CYS A 28 -7.02 3.41 2.62
N ASP A 29 -7.96 2.51 2.39
CA ASP A 29 -8.47 1.60 3.40
C ASP A 29 -7.66 0.30 3.33
N THR A 30 -7.31 -0.26 4.49
CA THR A 30 -6.40 -1.39 4.57
C THR A 30 -6.94 -2.46 5.50
N CYS A 31 -6.77 -3.73 5.15
CA CYS A 31 -6.99 -4.87 6.04
C CYS A 31 -5.90 -5.92 5.84
N ASP A 32 -5.71 -6.76 6.83
CA ASP A 32 -4.80 -7.91 6.76
C ASP A 32 -5.63 -9.18 6.65
N SER A 33 -5.33 -10.01 5.64
CA SER A 33 -5.98 -11.30 5.47
C SER A 33 -5.50 -12.31 6.51
N SER A 34 -6.23 -13.42 6.67
CA SER A 34 -5.85 -14.49 7.61
C SER A 34 -4.54 -15.18 7.20
N GLU A 35 -4.21 -15.14 5.91
CA GLU A 35 -2.95 -15.64 5.34
C GLU A 35 -1.77 -14.66 5.52
N GLY A 36 -2.01 -13.48 6.11
CA GLY A 36 -1.01 -12.44 6.30
C GLY A 36 -0.75 -11.59 5.06
N THR A 37 -1.66 -11.60 4.08
CA THR A 37 -1.60 -10.72 2.91
C THR A 37 -2.27 -9.39 3.25
N LYS A 38 -1.52 -8.29 3.17
CA LYS A 38 -2.08 -6.95 3.30
C LYS A 38 -2.88 -6.58 2.06
N VAL A 39 -4.15 -6.23 2.24
CA VAL A 39 -5.03 -5.72 1.19
C VAL A 39 -5.21 -4.23 1.40
N GLU A 40 -5.04 -3.45 0.35
CA GLU A 40 -5.23 -2.00 0.39
C GLU A 40 -6.09 -1.59 -0.79
N ILE A 41 -7.07 -0.72 -0.55
CA ILE A 41 -7.85 -0.09 -1.62
C ILE A 41 -7.76 1.42 -1.48
N CYS A 42 -7.25 2.07 -2.51
CA CYS A 42 -6.97 3.50 -2.51
C CYS A 42 -7.91 4.24 -3.46
N ASP A 43 -8.56 5.30 -2.99
CA ASP A 43 -9.30 6.22 -3.85
C ASP A 43 -8.32 7.07 -4.69
N LEU A 44 -8.35 6.88 -6.02
CA LEU A 44 -7.56 7.65 -6.98
C LEU A 44 -8.27 8.94 -7.41
N GLY A 45 -9.50 9.16 -6.95
CA GLY A 45 -10.40 10.19 -7.40
C GLY A 45 -11.16 9.80 -8.68
N ASN A 46 -12.15 10.61 -9.04
CA ASN A 46 -12.99 10.41 -10.24
C ASN A 46 -13.70 9.05 -10.29
N GLY A 47 -14.01 8.46 -9.14
CA GLY A 47 -14.69 7.15 -9.05
C GLY A 47 -13.80 5.97 -9.44
N LYS A 48 -12.48 6.14 -9.37
CA LYS A 48 -11.47 5.10 -9.60
C LYS A 48 -10.79 4.72 -8.30
N TYR A 49 -10.53 3.43 -8.14
CA TYR A 49 -9.89 2.85 -6.98
C TYR A 49 -8.77 1.90 -7.40
N GLU A 50 -7.71 1.83 -6.61
CA GLU A 50 -6.58 0.95 -6.84
C GLU A 50 -6.55 -0.12 -5.75
N LEU A 51 -6.69 -1.40 -6.14
CA LEU A 51 -6.54 -2.53 -5.26
C LEU A 51 -5.09 -3.00 -5.28
N THR A 52 -4.52 -3.14 -4.09
CA THR A 52 -3.15 -3.58 -3.86
C THR A 52 -3.17 -4.79 -2.93
N LEU A 53 -2.46 -5.86 -3.30
CA LEU A 53 -2.32 -7.08 -2.51
C LEU A 53 -0.84 -7.30 -2.21
N GLY A 54 -0.46 -7.40 -0.94
CA GLY A 54 0.92 -7.59 -0.51
C GLY A 54 1.87 -6.47 -0.99
N GLY A 55 1.35 -5.25 -1.18
CA GLY A 55 2.11 -4.11 -1.70
C GLY A 55 2.28 -4.07 -3.22
N VAL A 56 1.59 -4.94 -3.98
CA VAL A 56 1.55 -4.90 -5.44
C VAL A 56 0.17 -4.48 -5.92
N ALA A 57 0.10 -3.41 -6.71
CA ALA A 57 -1.15 -2.99 -7.35
C ALA A 57 -1.61 -4.11 -8.32
N THR A 58 -2.77 -4.69 -8.04
CA THR A 58 -3.30 -5.84 -8.78
C THR A 58 -4.40 -5.43 -9.75
N GLN A 59 -5.19 -4.42 -9.41
CA GLN A 59 -6.35 -4.02 -10.21
C GLN A 59 -6.74 -2.55 -10.00
N GLU A 60 -7.13 -1.88 -11.10
CA GLU A 60 -7.90 -0.64 -11.04
C GLU A 60 -9.39 -0.99 -11.11
N LEU A 61 -10.16 -0.47 -10.15
CA LEU A 61 -11.59 -0.67 -10.00
C LEU A 61 -12.33 0.65 -10.25
N THR A 62 -13.54 0.57 -10.78
CA THR A 62 -14.48 1.70 -10.85
C THR A 62 -15.50 1.61 -9.72
N ALA A 63 -16.14 2.73 -9.38
CA ALA A 63 -17.25 2.76 -8.42
C ALA A 63 -18.39 1.76 -8.76
N GLU A 64 -18.59 1.46 -10.05
CA GLU A 64 -19.56 0.45 -10.49
C GLU A 64 -19.10 -0.97 -10.11
N GLN A 65 -17.81 -1.25 -10.19
CA GLN A 65 -17.23 -2.55 -9.80
C GLN A 65 -17.25 -2.79 -8.29
N LEU A 66 -17.25 -1.72 -7.48
CA LEU A 66 -17.46 -1.82 -6.02
C LEU A 66 -18.91 -2.18 -5.66
N GLY A 67 -19.87 -2.10 -6.60
CA GLY A 67 -21.22 -2.62 -6.36
C GLY A 67 -22.00 -1.88 -5.26
N ASN A 68 -21.82 -0.57 -5.15
CA ASN A 68 -22.33 0.30 -4.05
C ASN A 68 -21.70 0.06 -2.67
N MET A 69 -20.68 -0.80 -2.58
CA MET A 69 -19.88 -0.91 -1.35
C MET A 69 -18.96 0.31 -1.23
N SER A 70 -18.64 0.68 0.00
CA SER A 70 -17.52 1.56 0.28
C SER A 70 -16.19 0.84 -0.06
N PRO A 71 -15.10 1.60 -0.29
CA PRO A 71 -13.78 1.00 -0.52
C PRO A 71 -13.39 0.08 0.64
N GLU A 72 -13.53 0.54 1.89
CA GLU A 72 -13.29 -0.27 3.09
C GLU A 72 -14.04 -1.61 3.08
N GLU A 73 -15.34 -1.62 2.79
CA GLU A 73 -16.15 -2.85 2.71
C GLU A 73 -15.62 -3.79 1.63
N TYR A 74 -15.25 -3.25 0.46
CA TYR A 74 -14.69 -4.05 -0.63
C TYR A 74 -13.33 -4.65 -0.25
N ALA A 75 -12.44 -3.89 0.39
CA ALA A 75 -11.18 -4.41 0.89
C ALA A 75 -11.40 -5.53 1.91
N GLN A 76 -12.36 -5.36 2.83
CA GLN A 76 -12.70 -6.40 3.81
C GLN A 76 -13.22 -7.68 3.14
N GLU A 77 -14.08 -7.59 2.12
CA GLU A 77 -14.54 -8.75 1.34
C GLU A 77 -13.36 -9.49 0.69
N VAL A 78 -12.42 -8.75 0.11
CA VAL A 78 -11.19 -9.33 -0.46
C VAL A 78 -10.34 -9.98 0.64
N CYS A 79 -10.14 -9.33 1.78
CA CYS A 79 -9.44 -9.90 2.93
C CYS A 79 -10.06 -11.19 3.45
N ASN A 80 -11.40 -11.26 3.48
CA ASN A 80 -12.12 -12.46 3.92
C ASN A 80 -12.08 -13.58 2.88
N SER A 81 -11.75 -13.26 1.62
CA SER A 81 -11.60 -14.23 0.53
C SER A 81 -10.19 -14.82 0.39
N LEU A 82 -9.21 -14.22 1.09
CA LEU A 82 -7.80 -14.64 1.16
C LEU A 82 -7.53 -15.40 2.47
#